data_AF-A0A6M4BUV8-F1
#
_entry.id   AF-A0A6M4BUV8-F1
#
_cell.length_a   1.000
_cell.length_b   1.000
_cell.length_c   1.000
_cell.angle_alpha   90.00
_cell.angle_beta   90.00
_cell.angle_gamma   90.00
#
_symmetry.space_group_name_H-M   'P 1'
#
loop_
_entity.id
_entity.type
_entity.pdbx_description
1 polymer ?
#
loop_
_entity_poly.entity_id
_entity_poly.type
_entity_poly.pdbx_seq_one_letter_code
_entity_poly.pdbx_strand_id
1 'polypeptide(L)'
;AIFVILANFRKRQIIRSVLKSLELLRSLRSVEKDVADMLVKKEYYDAIELILKSRKAAAHHKEYTCIADLAARLQDTLDMTEEKLDSVLSTICYNFDENVFRKLRKAYALLGKTQAAMEQLHMHYSSAVNNSSIEAVKNYVGEVSLEMKFQEMCQSVQPTKAPTCLLNLCENLFLIMRSYYLLVNWHTKHDEEEAIPISNNVFEIEKNVSREYIRQKLKAGLVRIWHDVQAKVSMFLKSSGLEEYPFEKFIQMLGILRKLTQVAEVFCGDKSDILQDFIKTQSVLYIKNYHRGRMEELKLFLE
;
A
#
# COMPACT_ATOMS: atom_id res chain seq x y z
N ALA A 1 37.10 55.96 -30.71
CA ALA A 1 35.82 56.14 -29.96
C ALA A 1 34.83 54.99 -30.20
N ILE A 2 34.49 54.64 -31.44
CA ILE A 2 33.44 53.64 -31.78
C ILE A 2 33.77 52.22 -31.27
N PHE A 3 35.02 51.75 -31.41
CA PHE A 3 35.45 50.44 -30.89
C PHE A 3 35.35 50.30 -29.37
N VAL A 4 35.55 51.39 -28.61
CA VAL A 4 35.44 51.39 -27.14
C VAL A 4 33.97 51.30 -26.70
N ILE A 5 33.07 51.97 -27.44
CA ILE A 5 31.62 51.91 -27.19
C ILE A 5 31.08 50.51 -27.51
N LEU A 6 31.53 49.89 -28.60
CA LEU A 6 31.15 48.52 -28.98
C LEU A 6 31.65 47.46 -27.99
N ALA A 7 32.88 47.62 -27.49
CA ALA A 7 33.44 46.77 -26.44
C ALA A 7 32.66 46.90 -25.13
N ASN A 8 32.30 48.12 -24.72
CA ASN A 8 31.47 48.35 -23.54
C ASN A 8 30.04 47.82 -23.70
N PHE A 9 29.46 47.90 -24.90
CA PHE A 9 28.14 47.32 -25.18
C PHE A 9 28.16 45.79 -25.09
N ARG A 10 29.17 45.12 -25.68
CA ARG A 10 29.40 43.68 -25.51
C ARG A 10 29.60 43.30 -24.05
N LYS A 11 30.40 44.07 -23.31
CA LYS A 11 30.63 43.85 -21.86
C LYS A 11 29.33 43.97 -21.06
N ARG A 12 28.50 44.98 -21.35
CA ARG A 12 27.15 45.13 -20.75
C ARG A 12 26.22 43.97 -21.10
N GLN A 13 26.26 43.48 -22.33
CA GLN A 13 25.42 42.38 -22.78
C GLN A 13 25.80 41.05 -22.11
N ILE A 14 27.10 40.78 -21.94
CA ILE A 14 27.62 39.63 -21.18
C ILE A 14 27.27 39.76 -19.69
N ILE A 15 27.43 40.95 -19.09
CA ILE A 15 27.05 41.15 -17.69
C ILE A 15 25.54 40.95 -17.49
N ARG A 16 24.71 41.39 -18.45
CA ARG A 16 23.25 41.15 -18.40
C ARG A 16 22.87 39.68 -18.58
N SER A 17 23.58 38.93 -19.42
CA SER A 17 23.32 37.48 -19.55
C SER A 17 23.74 36.74 -18.28
N VAL A 18 24.90 37.06 -17.72
CA VAL A 18 25.39 36.47 -16.46
C VAL A 18 24.47 36.83 -15.29
N LEU A 19 23.98 38.07 -15.21
CA LEU A 19 23.05 38.49 -14.16
C LEU A 19 21.72 37.73 -14.25
N LYS A 20 21.18 37.53 -15.46
CA LYS A 20 20.00 36.67 -15.68
C LYS A 20 20.25 35.22 -15.25
N SER A 21 21.42 34.65 -15.57
CA SER A 21 21.78 33.30 -15.13
C SER A 21 21.93 33.21 -13.61
N LEU A 22 22.46 34.24 -12.95
CA LEU A 22 22.60 34.31 -11.49
C LEU A 22 21.26 34.50 -10.76
N GLU A 23 20.35 35.32 -11.31
CA GLU A 23 18.98 35.45 -10.79
C GLU A 23 18.22 34.12 -10.92
N LEU A 24 18.39 33.42 -12.04
CA LEU A 24 17.79 32.12 -12.27
C LEU A 24 18.38 31.07 -11.31
N LEU A 25 19.69 31.04 -11.11
CA LEU A 25 20.35 30.19 -10.10
C LEU A 25 19.87 30.50 -8.67
N ARG A 26 19.70 31.79 -8.33
CA ARG A 26 19.16 32.20 -7.02
C ARG A 26 17.73 31.73 -6.85
N SER A 27 16.89 31.85 -7.89
CA SER A 27 15.50 31.39 -7.86
C SER A 27 15.39 29.85 -7.78
N LEU A 28 16.29 29.12 -8.43
CA LEU A 28 16.31 27.66 -8.35
C LEU A 28 16.82 27.18 -6.98
N ARG A 29 17.75 27.89 -6.36
CA ARG A 29 18.22 27.58 -5.00
C ARG A 29 17.17 27.89 -3.93
N SER A 30 16.31 28.89 -4.13
CA SER A 30 15.15 29.08 -3.24
C SER A 30 14.12 27.98 -3.44
N VAL A 31 13.89 27.52 -4.67
CA VAL A 31 13.00 26.38 -4.96
C VAL A 31 13.41 25.12 -4.19
N GLU A 32 14.69 24.78 -4.05
CA GLU A 32 15.10 23.62 -3.22
C GLU A 32 14.64 23.75 -1.76
N LYS A 33 14.72 24.95 -1.18
CA LYS A 33 14.24 25.21 0.19
C LYS A 33 12.72 25.17 0.27
N ASP A 34 12.04 25.79 -0.70
CA ASP A 34 10.58 25.84 -0.75
C ASP A 34 9.99 24.44 -0.94
N VAL A 35 10.64 23.59 -1.75
CA VAL A 35 10.29 22.17 -1.90
C VAL A 35 10.48 21.42 -0.60
N ALA A 36 11.61 21.61 0.10
CA ALA A 36 11.83 20.98 1.40
C ALA A 36 10.74 21.38 2.42
N ASP A 37 10.35 22.65 2.46
CA ASP A 37 9.29 23.15 3.34
C ASP A 37 7.91 22.58 2.94
N MET A 38 7.60 22.45 1.64
CA MET A 38 6.36 21.84 1.15
C MET A 38 6.29 20.34 1.45
N LEU A 39 7.42 19.63 1.39
CA LEU A 39 7.52 18.22 1.79
C LEU A 39 7.25 18.03 3.29
N VAL A 40 7.71 18.96 4.13
CA VAL A 40 7.39 18.96 5.58
C VAL A 40 5.90 19.21 5.81
N LYS A 41 5.26 20.08 5.01
CA LYS A 41 3.83 20.37 5.07
C LYS A 41 2.91 19.30 4.46
N LYS A 42 3.47 18.21 3.90
CA LYS A 42 2.74 17.15 3.16
C LYS A 42 2.00 17.66 1.90
N GLU A 43 2.48 18.75 1.32
CA GLU A 43 1.95 19.32 0.07
C GLU A 43 2.73 18.76 -1.12
N TYR A 44 2.61 17.45 -1.31
CA TYR A 44 3.42 16.71 -2.29
C TYR A 44 3.12 17.12 -3.74
N TYR A 45 1.88 17.50 -4.05
CA TYR A 45 1.51 17.93 -5.40
C TYR A 45 2.24 19.22 -5.80
N ASP A 46 2.18 20.24 -4.94
CA ASP A 46 2.80 21.54 -5.20
C ASP A 46 4.32 21.45 -5.22
N ALA A 47 4.90 20.58 -4.36
CA ALA A 47 6.32 20.26 -4.38
C ALA A 47 6.76 19.68 -5.73
N ILE A 48 6.05 18.66 -6.25
CA ILE A 48 6.42 18.02 -7.52
C ILE A 48 6.18 18.98 -8.70
N GLU A 49 5.11 19.76 -8.70
CA GLU A 49 4.87 20.76 -9.73
C GLU A 49 6.00 21.80 -9.78
N LEU A 50 6.46 22.27 -8.62
CA LEU A 50 7.56 23.23 -8.52
C LEU A 50 8.89 22.62 -9.00
N ILE A 51 9.17 21.35 -8.66
CA ILE A 51 10.36 20.62 -9.15
C ILE A 51 10.31 20.44 -10.68
N LEU A 52 9.15 20.09 -11.25
CA LEU A 52 9.03 19.93 -12.70
C LEU A 52 9.20 21.26 -13.45
N LYS A 53 8.65 22.36 -12.91
CA LYS A 53 8.83 23.70 -13.47
C LYS A 53 10.28 24.16 -13.38
N SER A 54 10.95 23.94 -12.25
CA SER A 54 12.35 24.30 -12.04
C SER A 54 13.29 23.51 -12.95
N ARG A 55 13.01 22.21 -13.16
CA ARG A 55 13.76 21.37 -14.11
C ARG A 55 13.58 21.83 -15.56
N LYS A 56 12.35 22.18 -15.97
CA LYS A 56 12.11 22.76 -17.30
C LYS A 56 12.88 24.07 -17.48
N ALA A 57 12.88 24.95 -16.46
CA ALA A 57 13.64 26.21 -16.52
C ALA A 57 15.16 25.97 -16.59
N ALA A 58 15.69 25.02 -15.80
CA ALA A 58 17.10 24.64 -15.82
C ALA A 58 17.54 24.02 -17.17
N ALA A 59 16.67 23.23 -17.81
CA ALA A 59 16.96 22.59 -19.10
C ALA A 59 17.14 23.57 -20.26
N HIS A 60 16.62 24.80 -20.17
CA HIS A 60 16.82 25.85 -21.18
C HIS A 60 18.20 26.50 -21.10
N HIS A 61 18.99 26.21 -20.04
CA HIS A 61 20.29 26.83 -19.79
C HIS A 61 21.40 25.79 -19.56
N LYS A 62 21.51 24.79 -20.45
CA LYS A 62 22.52 23.70 -20.38
C LYS A 62 23.98 24.12 -20.55
N GLU A 63 24.25 25.40 -20.82
CA GLU A 63 25.59 25.91 -21.13
C GLU A 63 26.50 26.06 -19.90
N TYR A 64 25.95 25.88 -18.68
CA TYR A 64 26.69 26.08 -17.42
C TYR A 64 26.77 24.80 -16.59
N THR A 65 27.97 24.42 -16.14
CA THR A 65 28.21 23.26 -15.25
C THR A 65 27.44 23.36 -13.94
N CYS A 66 27.30 24.57 -13.37
CA CYS A 66 26.48 24.78 -12.16
C CYS A 66 25.00 24.45 -12.35
N ILE A 67 24.48 24.52 -13.58
CA ILE A 67 23.08 24.18 -13.89
C ILE A 67 22.93 22.67 -14.05
N ALA A 68 23.98 21.96 -14.50
CA ALA A 68 24.02 20.50 -14.50
C ALA A 68 24.02 19.93 -13.07
N ASP A 69 24.87 20.47 -12.18
CA ASP A 69 24.91 20.04 -10.76
C ASP A 69 23.58 20.31 -10.03
N LEU A 70 22.93 21.43 -10.34
CA LEU A 70 21.63 21.79 -9.79
C LEU A 70 20.50 20.92 -10.36
N ALA A 71 20.55 20.56 -11.64
CA ALA A 71 19.62 19.62 -12.22
C ALA A 71 19.74 18.21 -11.58
N ALA A 72 20.97 17.79 -11.24
CA ALA A 72 21.20 16.56 -10.49
C ALA A 72 20.58 16.63 -9.08
N ARG A 73 20.80 17.71 -8.32
CA ARG A 73 20.18 17.90 -7.00
C ARG A 73 18.66 17.95 -7.03
N LEU A 74 18.08 18.60 -8.05
CA LEU A 74 16.62 18.61 -8.26
C LEU A 74 16.09 17.21 -8.60
N GLN A 75 16.89 16.39 -9.29
CA GLN A 75 16.55 14.99 -9.54
C GLN A 75 16.62 14.17 -8.25
N ASP A 76 17.67 14.32 -7.44
CA ASP A 76 17.77 13.67 -6.13
C ASP A 76 16.58 14.05 -5.23
N THR A 77 16.18 15.33 -5.24
CA THR A 77 15.03 15.82 -4.47
C THR A 77 13.70 15.24 -4.99
N LEU A 78 13.59 15.01 -6.30
CA LEU A 78 12.44 14.33 -6.90
C LEU A 78 12.39 12.88 -6.44
N ASP A 79 13.52 12.17 -6.46
CA ASP A 79 13.61 10.78 -6.04
C ASP A 79 13.26 10.64 -4.54
N MET A 80 13.77 11.53 -3.68
CA MET A 80 13.38 11.60 -2.26
C MET A 80 11.88 11.90 -2.08
N THR A 81 11.29 12.72 -2.96
CA THR A 81 9.85 13.01 -2.93
C THR A 81 9.04 11.77 -3.31
N GLU A 82 9.48 11.02 -4.32
CA GLU A 82 8.86 9.75 -4.73
C GLU A 82 8.92 8.70 -3.60
N GLU A 83 10.04 8.56 -2.92
CA GLU A 83 10.16 7.69 -1.73
C GLU A 83 9.17 8.11 -0.63
N LYS A 84 8.99 9.42 -0.44
CA LYS A 84 8.03 9.94 0.54
C LYS A 84 6.58 9.67 0.13
N LEU A 85 6.25 9.78 -1.16
CA LEU A 85 4.95 9.39 -1.69
C LEU A 85 4.68 7.90 -1.45
N ASP A 86 5.68 7.05 -1.66
CA ASP A 86 5.60 5.61 -1.45
C ASP A 86 5.38 5.26 0.03
N SER A 87 6.08 5.96 0.94
CA SER A 87 5.85 5.83 2.39
C SER A 87 4.42 6.23 2.81
N VAL A 88 3.86 7.29 2.20
CA VAL A 88 2.46 7.69 2.44
C VAL A 88 1.49 6.66 1.87
N LEU A 89 1.77 6.10 0.68
CA LEU A 89 0.98 5.03 0.06
C LEU A 89 0.91 3.79 0.97
N SER A 90 2.05 3.42 1.58
CA SER A 90 2.13 2.34 2.56
C SER A 90 1.26 2.62 3.80
N THR A 91 1.27 3.85 4.30
CA THR A 91 0.47 4.25 5.49
C THR A 91 -1.04 4.20 5.21
N ILE A 92 -1.47 4.54 4.00
CA ILE A 92 -2.88 4.48 3.58
C ILE A 92 -3.43 3.04 3.65
N CYS A 93 -2.59 2.03 3.50
CA CYS A 93 -3.03 0.63 3.54
C CYS A 93 -3.66 0.24 4.89
N TYR A 94 -3.32 0.95 5.98
CA TYR A 94 -3.84 0.70 7.32
C TYR A 94 -5.07 1.55 7.66
N ASN A 95 -5.14 2.78 7.14
CA ASN A 95 -6.27 3.66 7.33
C ASN A 95 -6.47 4.55 6.09
N PHE A 96 -7.55 4.29 5.35
CA PHE A 96 -7.86 5.05 4.16
C PHE A 96 -8.35 6.45 4.52
N ASP A 97 -7.60 7.47 4.10
CA ASP A 97 -8.03 8.87 4.11
C ASP A 97 -8.19 9.37 2.68
N GLU A 98 -9.42 9.75 2.35
CA GLU A 98 -9.82 10.26 1.05
C GLU A 98 -9.00 11.50 0.63
N ASN A 99 -8.72 12.42 1.56
CA ASN A 99 -8.03 13.67 1.24
C ASN A 99 -6.56 13.41 0.91
N VAL A 100 -5.91 12.53 1.67
CA VAL A 100 -4.52 12.14 1.44
C VAL A 100 -4.41 11.35 0.15
N PHE A 101 -5.32 10.40 -0.10
CA PHE A 101 -5.33 9.63 -1.34
C PHE A 101 -5.57 10.50 -2.58
N ARG A 102 -6.47 11.48 -2.51
CA ARG A 102 -6.73 12.44 -3.61
C ARG A 102 -5.46 13.23 -3.97
N LYS A 103 -4.73 13.74 -2.97
CA LYS A 103 -3.45 14.46 -3.18
C LYS A 103 -2.39 13.53 -3.78
N LEU A 104 -2.30 12.30 -3.28
CA LEU A 104 -1.37 11.28 -3.74
C LEU A 104 -1.62 10.87 -5.20
N ARG A 105 -2.89 10.65 -5.58
CA ARG A 105 -3.30 10.35 -6.97
C ARG A 105 -2.91 11.49 -7.91
N LYS A 106 -3.14 12.75 -7.51
CA LYS A 106 -2.76 13.92 -8.31
C LYS A 106 -1.23 14.01 -8.49
N ALA A 107 -0.47 13.73 -7.44
CA ALA A 107 1.00 13.69 -7.49
C ALA A 107 1.50 12.61 -8.47
N TYR A 108 1.00 11.37 -8.38
CA TYR A 108 1.37 10.29 -9.30
C TYR A 108 0.91 10.53 -10.75
N ALA A 109 -0.24 11.17 -10.94
CA ALA A 109 -0.71 11.58 -12.26
C ALA A 109 0.20 12.64 -12.88
N LEU A 110 0.68 13.61 -12.08
CA LEU A 110 1.59 14.66 -12.52
C LEU A 110 2.99 14.11 -12.87
N LEU A 111 3.42 13.02 -12.22
CA LEU A 111 4.63 12.26 -12.58
C LEU A 111 4.45 11.37 -13.82
N GLY A 112 3.21 11.14 -14.28
CA GLY A 112 2.91 10.21 -15.39
C GLY A 112 3.10 8.72 -15.03
N LYS A 113 3.22 8.40 -13.73
CA LYS A 113 3.52 7.05 -13.22
C LYS A 113 2.28 6.36 -12.62
N THR A 114 1.11 6.55 -13.22
CA THR A 114 -0.17 6.02 -12.66
C THR A 114 -0.21 4.49 -12.62
N GLN A 115 0.30 3.80 -13.65
CA GLN A 115 0.34 2.34 -13.68
C GLN A 115 1.31 1.77 -12.64
N ALA A 116 2.52 2.34 -12.53
CA ALA A 116 3.51 1.95 -11.52
C ALA A 116 2.98 2.16 -10.10
N ALA A 117 2.27 3.27 -9.85
CA ALA A 117 1.63 3.55 -8.57
C ALA A 117 0.57 2.48 -8.21
N MET A 118 -0.17 1.95 -9.19
CA MET A 118 -1.13 0.87 -8.97
C MET A 118 -0.47 -0.46 -8.60
N GLU A 119 0.68 -0.76 -9.20
CA GLU A 119 1.46 -1.95 -8.84
C GLU A 119 2.07 -1.81 -7.44
N GLN A 120 2.65 -0.65 -7.13
CA GLN A 120 3.13 -0.32 -5.79
C GLN A 120 2.02 -0.40 -4.74
N LEU A 121 0.82 0.10 -5.05
CA LEU A 121 -0.34 -0.01 -4.16
C LEU A 121 -0.61 -1.48 -3.78
N HIS A 122 -0.68 -2.38 -4.77
CA HIS A 122 -0.91 -3.79 -4.49
C HIS A 122 0.24 -4.43 -3.70
N MET A 123 1.50 -4.06 -3.99
CA MET A 123 2.65 -4.53 -3.20
C MET A 123 2.56 -4.08 -1.74
N HIS A 124 2.20 -2.82 -1.49
CA HIS A 124 2.02 -2.29 -0.13
C HIS A 124 0.88 -2.98 0.61
N TYR A 125 -0.24 -3.25 -0.05
CA TYR A 125 -1.33 -4.01 0.57
C TYR A 125 -0.93 -5.45 0.93
N SER A 126 -0.25 -6.18 0.03
CA SER A 126 0.28 -7.52 0.34
C SER A 126 1.30 -7.48 1.49
N SER A 127 2.17 -6.46 1.52
CA SER A 127 3.14 -6.25 2.61
C SER A 127 2.44 -5.91 3.93
N ALA A 128 1.42 -5.05 3.91
CA ALA A 128 0.62 -4.69 5.07
C ALA A 128 -0.08 -5.92 5.66
N VAL A 129 -0.69 -6.78 4.83
CA VAL A 129 -1.29 -8.05 5.27
C VAL A 129 -0.25 -8.93 5.99
N ASN A 130 0.95 -9.06 5.42
CA ASN A 130 2.02 -9.84 6.03
C ASN A 130 2.50 -9.25 7.36
N ASN A 131 2.77 -7.95 7.41
CA ASN A 131 3.29 -7.27 8.59
C ASN A 131 2.27 -7.25 9.72
N SER A 132 1.01 -6.92 9.43
CA SER A 132 -0.07 -6.98 10.41
C SER A 132 -0.34 -8.39 10.92
N SER A 133 -0.20 -9.41 10.07
CA SER A 133 -0.32 -10.80 10.52
C SER A 133 0.76 -11.15 11.55
N ILE A 134 2.00 -10.78 11.25
CA ILE A 134 3.14 -11.01 12.13
C ILE A 134 2.96 -10.25 13.46
N GLU A 135 2.62 -8.97 13.39
CA GLU A 135 2.38 -8.13 14.57
C GLU A 135 1.23 -8.65 15.44
N ALA A 136 0.14 -9.13 14.82
CA ALA A 136 -0.99 -9.70 15.53
C ALA A 136 -0.61 -10.94 16.35
N VAL A 137 0.24 -11.82 15.79
CA VAL A 137 0.67 -13.07 16.44
C VAL A 137 1.78 -12.82 17.46
N LYS A 138 2.69 -11.87 17.20
CA LYS A 138 3.78 -11.48 18.10
C LYS A 138 3.31 -11.19 19.52
N ASN A 139 2.15 -10.57 19.69
CA ASN A 139 1.58 -10.25 21.01
C ASN A 139 1.26 -11.49 21.88
N TYR A 140 1.21 -12.68 21.27
CA TYR A 140 0.88 -13.95 21.94
C TYR A 140 2.07 -14.91 22.02
N VAL A 141 3.21 -14.54 21.43
CA VAL A 141 4.46 -15.31 21.44
C VAL A 141 5.45 -14.63 22.39
N GLY A 142 6.05 -15.40 23.31
CA GLY A 142 6.95 -14.86 24.33
C GLY A 142 8.26 -14.32 23.75
N GLU A 143 9.11 -15.22 23.22
CA GLU A 143 10.35 -14.84 22.55
C GLU A 143 10.17 -14.95 21.03
N VAL A 144 10.33 -13.81 20.34
CA VAL A 144 10.27 -13.76 18.88
C VAL A 144 11.67 -13.42 18.39
N SER A 145 12.34 -14.39 17.77
CA SER A 145 13.57 -14.13 17.02
C SER A 145 13.23 -13.34 15.74
N LEU A 146 14.12 -12.43 15.33
CA LEU A 146 13.95 -11.63 14.10
C LEU A 146 13.83 -12.49 12.83
N GLU A 147 14.34 -13.73 12.88
CA GLU A 147 14.30 -14.68 11.76
C GLU A 147 13.12 -15.65 11.80
N MET A 148 12.30 -15.60 12.87
CA MET A 148 11.23 -16.56 13.08
C MET A 148 10.15 -16.42 12.00
N LYS A 149 9.86 -17.50 11.28
CA LYS A 149 8.86 -17.48 10.22
C LYS A 149 7.45 -17.38 10.81
N PHE A 150 6.50 -16.83 10.03
CA PHE A 150 5.10 -16.74 10.46
C PHE A 150 4.52 -18.10 10.88
N GLN A 151 4.87 -19.17 10.18
CA GLN A 151 4.46 -20.52 10.52
C GLN A 151 4.96 -20.96 11.91
N GLU A 152 6.23 -20.69 12.22
CA GLU A 152 6.84 -21.03 13.51
C GLU A 152 6.21 -20.20 14.63
N MET A 153 5.95 -18.91 14.38
CA MET A 153 5.23 -18.04 15.33
C MET A 153 3.82 -18.56 15.62
N CYS A 154 3.14 -19.15 14.63
CA CYS A 154 1.81 -19.73 14.85
C CYS A 154 1.87 -21.03 15.69
N GLN A 155 2.94 -21.83 15.56
CA GLN A 155 3.13 -23.06 16.34
C GLN A 155 3.43 -22.78 17.82
N SER A 156 4.08 -21.67 18.14
CA SER A 156 4.43 -21.30 19.52
C SER A 156 3.27 -20.68 20.30
N VAL A 157 2.12 -20.45 19.66
CA VAL A 157 0.93 -19.90 20.33
C VAL A 157 0.31 -20.95 21.25
N GLN A 158 0.17 -20.59 22.53
CA GLN A 158 -0.47 -21.46 23.52
C GLN A 158 -1.94 -21.76 23.16
N PRO A 159 -2.41 -23.01 23.28
CA PRO A 159 -3.80 -23.41 22.99
C PRO A 159 -4.86 -22.56 23.69
N THR A 160 -4.57 -22.09 24.90
CA THR A 160 -5.47 -21.27 25.72
C THR A 160 -5.71 -19.88 25.12
N LYS A 161 -4.70 -19.33 24.42
CA LYS A 161 -4.71 -17.99 23.82
C LYS A 161 -5.00 -18.00 22.32
N ALA A 162 -4.99 -19.18 21.68
CA ALA A 162 -5.15 -19.31 20.24
C ALA A 162 -6.46 -18.70 19.68
N PRO A 163 -7.65 -18.83 20.31
CA PRO A 163 -8.85 -18.16 19.81
C PRO A 163 -8.75 -16.64 19.85
N THR A 164 -8.15 -16.08 20.92
CA THR A 164 -7.94 -14.64 21.06
C THR A 164 -6.91 -14.13 20.05
N CYS A 165 -5.85 -14.91 19.80
CA CYS A 165 -4.85 -14.62 18.78
C CYS A 165 -5.46 -14.62 17.37
N LEU A 166 -6.28 -15.64 17.05
CA LEU A 166 -7.01 -15.72 15.78
C LEU A 166 -7.97 -14.53 15.61
N LEU A 167 -8.66 -14.12 16.67
CA LEU A 167 -9.54 -12.95 16.63
C LEU A 167 -8.74 -11.68 16.32
N ASN A 168 -7.65 -11.42 17.04
CA ASN A 168 -6.77 -10.27 16.82
C ASN A 168 -6.16 -10.28 15.40
N LEU A 169 -5.76 -11.45 14.91
CA LEU A 169 -5.29 -11.62 13.53
C LEU A 169 -6.38 -11.23 12.53
N CYS A 170 -7.60 -11.73 12.70
CA CYS A 170 -8.71 -11.42 11.81
C CYS A 170 -9.11 -9.94 11.87
N GLU A 171 -9.09 -9.31 13.05
CA GLU A 171 -9.38 -7.89 13.22
C GLU A 171 -8.37 -7.00 12.51
N ASN A 172 -7.07 -7.28 12.67
CA ASN A 172 -6.02 -6.51 11.99
C ASN A 172 -6.07 -6.69 10.47
N LEU A 173 -6.34 -7.90 9.98
CA LEU A 173 -6.52 -8.16 8.55
C LEU A 173 -7.79 -7.47 8.01
N PHE A 174 -8.86 -7.43 8.81
CA PHE A 174 -10.09 -6.72 8.45
C PHE A 174 -9.87 -5.22 8.26
N LEU A 175 -9.02 -4.58 9.08
CA LEU A 175 -8.70 -3.16 8.89
C LEU A 175 -8.08 -2.89 7.52
N ILE A 176 -7.15 -3.75 7.09
CA ILE A 176 -6.50 -3.63 5.78
C ILE A 176 -7.52 -3.88 4.66
N MET A 177 -8.34 -4.92 4.78
CA MET A 177 -9.41 -5.21 3.81
C MET A 177 -10.37 -4.03 3.71
N ARG A 178 -10.79 -3.46 4.85
CA ARG A 178 -11.66 -2.28 4.89
C ARG A 178 -11.01 -1.09 4.20
N SER A 179 -9.73 -0.83 4.47
CA SER A 179 -9.00 0.26 3.83
C SER A 179 -9.01 0.11 2.30
N TYR A 180 -8.71 -1.09 1.81
CA TYR A 180 -8.75 -1.36 0.37
C TYR A 180 -10.16 -1.24 -0.21
N TYR A 181 -11.17 -1.75 0.49
CA TYR A 181 -12.56 -1.65 0.06
C TYR A 181 -13.01 -0.19 -0.09
N LEU A 182 -12.64 0.67 0.87
CA LEU A 182 -12.91 2.10 0.81
C LEU A 182 -12.20 2.76 -0.38
N LEU A 183 -10.96 2.37 -0.67
CA LEU A 183 -10.22 2.84 -1.85
C LEU A 183 -10.93 2.48 -3.15
N VAL A 184 -11.37 1.22 -3.30
CA VAL A 184 -12.10 0.76 -4.50
C VAL A 184 -13.44 1.47 -4.63
N ASN A 185 -14.18 1.65 -3.53
CA ASN A 185 -15.45 2.37 -3.52
C ASN A 185 -15.28 3.84 -3.89
N TRP A 186 -14.23 4.50 -3.35
CA TRP A 186 -13.89 5.87 -3.70
C TRP A 186 -13.58 6.02 -5.20
N HIS A 187 -12.79 5.09 -5.75
CA HIS A 187 -12.52 5.05 -7.19
C HIS A 187 -13.79 4.87 -8.01
N THR A 188 -14.68 3.96 -7.61
CA THR A 188 -15.94 3.70 -8.32
C THR A 188 -16.82 4.95 -8.36
N LYS A 189 -16.96 5.66 -7.23
CA LYS A 189 -17.76 6.89 -7.14
C LYS A 189 -17.19 8.03 -7.98
N HIS A 190 -15.87 8.25 -7.94
CA HIS A 190 -15.27 9.33 -8.71
C HIS A 190 -15.08 9.02 -10.19
N ASP A 191 -15.00 7.74 -10.57
CA ASP A 191 -15.05 7.34 -11.98
C ASP A 191 -16.44 7.59 -12.59
N GLU A 192 -17.51 7.43 -11.81
CA GLU A 192 -18.90 7.75 -12.20
C GLU A 192 -19.14 9.27 -12.31
N GLU A 193 -18.58 10.07 -11.40
CA GLU A 193 -18.70 11.54 -11.43
C GLU A 193 -17.90 12.21 -12.56
N GLU A 194 -16.76 11.63 -12.96
CA GLU A 194 -15.92 12.14 -14.06
C GLU A 194 -16.21 11.46 -15.42
N ALA A 195 -17.31 10.72 -15.53
CA ALA A 195 -17.77 10.10 -16.78
C ALA A 195 -18.35 11.18 -17.72
N ILE A 196 -17.49 11.73 -18.57
CA ILE A 196 -17.88 12.67 -19.64
C ILE A 196 -18.59 11.85 -20.73
N PRO A 197 -19.69 12.34 -21.34
CA PRO A 197 -20.37 11.67 -22.44
C PRO A 197 -19.39 11.37 -23.59
N ILE A 198 -19.57 10.20 -24.20
CA ILE A 198 -18.73 9.66 -25.29
C ILE A 198 -18.54 10.74 -26.38
N SER A 199 -17.34 11.32 -26.46
CA SER A 199 -16.92 12.11 -27.62
C SER A 199 -15.92 11.30 -28.45
N ASN A 200 -15.91 11.55 -29.76
CA ASN A 200 -15.05 10.85 -30.73
C ASN A 200 -13.58 11.30 -30.68
N ASN A 201 -13.14 11.99 -29.62
CA ASN A 201 -11.75 12.42 -29.47
C ASN A 201 -10.85 11.25 -29.03
N VAL A 202 -9.79 10.99 -29.80
CA VAL A 202 -8.78 9.93 -29.52
C VAL A 202 -8.21 10.04 -28.10
N PHE A 203 -8.00 11.26 -27.60
CA PHE A 203 -7.51 11.52 -26.24
C PHE A 203 -8.50 11.08 -25.14
N GLU A 204 -9.81 11.17 -25.40
CA GLU A 204 -10.83 10.71 -24.46
C GLU A 204 -10.97 9.18 -24.47
N ILE A 205 -10.78 8.56 -25.63
CA ILE A 205 -10.74 7.10 -25.76
C ILE A 205 -9.57 6.52 -24.95
N GLU A 206 -8.36 7.07 -25.07
CA GLU A 206 -7.20 6.64 -24.28
C GLU A 206 -7.40 6.81 -22.77
N LYS A 207 -8.04 7.91 -22.35
CA LYS A 207 -8.38 8.17 -20.95
C LYS A 207 -9.39 7.15 -20.42
N ASN A 208 -10.40 6.80 -21.21
CA ASN A 208 -11.41 5.82 -20.85
C ASN A 208 -10.84 4.39 -20.78
N VAL A 209 -9.96 4.01 -21.71
CA VAL A 209 -9.25 2.72 -21.67
C VAL A 209 -8.37 2.62 -20.42
N SER A 210 -7.63 3.68 -20.09
CA SER A 210 -6.78 3.74 -18.90
C SER A 210 -7.60 3.62 -17.60
N ARG A 211 -8.79 4.23 -17.56
CA ARG A 211 -9.72 4.14 -16.42
C ARG A 211 -10.26 2.73 -16.24
N GLU A 212 -10.75 2.11 -17.31
CA GLU A 212 -11.28 0.74 -17.25
C GLU A 212 -10.17 -0.26 -16.85
N TYR A 213 -8.93 -0.05 -17.32
CA TYR A 213 -7.78 -0.82 -16.84
C TYR A 213 -7.56 -0.71 -15.32
N ILE A 214 -7.58 0.52 -14.77
CA ILE A 214 -7.44 0.75 -13.32
C ILE A 214 -8.57 0.06 -12.55
N ARG A 215 -9.81 0.19 -13.03
CA ARG A 215 -10.99 -0.42 -12.41
C ARG A 215 -10.89 -1.95 -12.38
N GLN A 216 -10.50 -2.58 -13.49
CA GLN A 216 -10.31 -4.03 -13.55
C GLN A 216 -9.18 -4.49 -12.62
N LYS A 217 -8.07 -3.74 -12.57
CA LYS A 217 -6.96 -4.03 -11.65
C LYS A 217 -7.36 -3.92 -10.18
N LEU A 218 -8.17 -2.93 -9.82
CA LEU A 218 -8.70 -2.78 -8.46
C LEU A 218 -9.64 -3.94 -8.08
N LYS A 219 -10.53 -4.35 -8.99
CA LYS A 219 -11.39 -5.53 -8.78
C LYS A 219 -10.58 -6.80 -8.60
N ALA A 220 -9.56 -7.02 -9.44
CA ALA A 220 -8.65 -8.15 -9.29
C ALA A 220 -7.86 -8.08 -7.97
N GLY A 221 -7.52 -6.88 -7.51
CA GLY A 221 -6.84 -6.67 -6.23
C GLY A 221 -7.68 -7.04 -5.01
N LEU A 222 -9.02 -6.90 -5.06
CA LEU A 222 -9.92 -7.40 -3.99
C LEU A 222 -9.71 -8.91 -3.78
N VAL A 223 -9.76 -9.68 -4.87
CA VAL A 223 -9.59 -11.14 -4.83
C VAL A 223 -8.16 -11.50 -4.38
N ARG A 224 -7.15 -10.77 -4.85
CA ARG A 224 -5.76 -11.00 -4.45
C ARG A 224 -5.53 -10.79 -2.96
N ILE A 225 -6.00 -9.67 -2.41
CA ILE A 225 -5.86 -9.36 -0.98
C ILE A 225 -6.61 -10.41 -0.14
N TRP A 226 -7.78 -10.84 -0.59
CA TRP A 226 -8.50 -11.92 0.06
C TRP A 226 -7.70 -13.22 0.09
N HIS A 227 -7.09 -13.64 -1.02
CA HIS A 227 -6.22 -14.82 -1.04
C HIS A 227 -5.03 -14.69 -0.07
N ASP A 228 -4.40 -13.52 0.02
CA ASP A 228 -3.31 -13.28 0.97
C ASP A 228 -3.80 -13.43 2.43
N VAL A 229 -4.97 -12.86 2.76
CA VAL A 229 -5.62 -12.99 4.08
C VAL A 229 -5.97 -14.45 4.38
N GLN A 230 -6.61 -15.13 3.43
CA GLN A 230 -7.01 -16.52 3.56
C GLN A 230 -5.80 -17.44 3.76
N ALA A 231 -4.69 -17.18 3.06
CA ALA A 231 -3.45 -17.92 3.22
C ALA A 231 -2.87 -17.77 4.63
N LYS A 232 -2.87 -16.56 5.19
CA LYS A 232 -2.39 -16.30 6.56
C LYS A 232 -3.24 -16.98 7.62
N VAL A 233 -4.57 -16.86 7.51
CA VAL A 233 -5.49 -17.52 8.45
C VAL A 233 -5.40 -19.04 8.34
N SER A 234 -5.34 -19.58 7.13
CA SER A 234 -5.16 -21.03 6.92
C SER A 234 -3.84 -21.54 7.46
N MET A 235 -2.76 -20.76 7.32
CA MET A 235 -1.45 -21.11 7.88
C MET A 235 -1.47 -21.12 9.40
N PHE A 236 -2.14 -20.14 10.03
CA PHE A 236 -2.33 -20.12 11.48
C PHE A 236 -3.04 -21.40 11.96
N LEU A 237 -4.19 -21.73 11.37
CA LEU A 237 -5.00 -22.88 11.76
C LEU A 237 -4.28 -24.23 11.58
N LYS A 238 -3.51 -24.39 10.50
CA LYS A 238 -2.69 -25.60 10.27
C LYS A 238 -1.56 -25.74 11.28
N SER A 239 -1.06 -24.62 11.78
CA SER A 239 0.13 -24.58 12.64
C SER A 239 -0.21 -24.63 14.12
N SER A 240 -1.42 -24.23 14.52
CA SER A 240 -1.80 -24.06 15.92
C SER A 240 -2.13 -25.38 16.65
N GLY A 241 -2.17 -26.53 15.97
CA GLY A 241 -2.42 -27.82 16.60
C GLY A 241 -3.85 -27.97 17.15
N LEU A 242 -4.87 -27.78 16.30
CA LEU A 242 -6.30 -27.75 16.67
C LEU A 242 -6.80 -29.01 17.42
N GLU A 243 -6.12 -30.14 17.27
CA GLU A 243 -6.52 -31.45 17.80
C GLU A 243 -6.47 -31.53 19.33
N GLU A 244 -5.61 -30.73 19.97
CA GLU A 244 -5.38 -30.77 21.41
C GLU A 244 -6.30 -29.83 22.20
N TYR A 245 -7.15 -29.07 21.50
CA TYR A 245 -7.86 -27.97 22.12
C TYR A 245 -9.14 -28.45 22.83
N PRO A 246 -9.56 -27.80 23.92
CA PRO A 246 -10.88 -28.02 24.50
C PRO A 246 -12.00 -27.70 23.49
N PHE A 247 -13.10 -28.46 23.55
CA PHE A 247 -14.24 -28.30 22.63
C PHE A 247 -14.75 -26.86 22.56
N GLU A 248 -14.88 -26.19 23.71
CA GLU A 248 -15.33 -24.80 23.77
C GLU A 248 -14.43 -23.84 22.97
N LYS A 249 -13.11 -24.04 23.02
CA LYS A 249 -12.13 -23.20 22.32
C LYS A 249 -12.17 -23.47 20.81
N PHE A 250 -12.40 -24.72 20.44
CA PHE A 250 -12.61 -25.11 19.04
C PHE A 250 -13.86 -24.43 18.45
N ILE A 251 -14.99 -24.44 19.16
CA ILE A 251 -16.22 -23.76 18.73
C ILE A 251 -16.04 -22.25 18.61
N GLN A 252 -15.29 -21.61 19.52
CA GLN A 252 -14.97 -20.18 19.44
C GLN A 252 -14.21 -19.85 18.14
N MET A 253 -13.20 -20.65 17.79
CA MET A 253 -12.46 -20.45 16.54
C MET A 253 -13.36 -20.63 15.30
N LEU A 254 -14.21 -21.66 15.28
CA LEU A 254 -15.19 -21.83 14.19
C LEU A 254 -16.11 -20.62 14.03
N GLY A 255 -16.55 -20.02 15.14
CA GLY A 255 -17.35 -18.80 15.12
C GLY A 255 -16.61 -17.62 14.47
N ILE A 256 -15.31 -17.46 14.75
CA ILE A 256 -14.48 -16.41 14.14
C ILE A 256 -14.33 -16.67 12.63
N LEU A 257 -14.01 -17.90 12.24
CA LEU A 257 -13.81 -18.27 10.83
C LEU A 257 -15.08 -18.10 9.99
N ARG A 258 -16.25 -18.43 10.56
CA ARG A 258 -17.53 -18.22 9.88
C ARG A 258 -17.83 -16.74 9.65
N LYS A 259 -17.53 -15.87 10.62
CA LYS A 259 -17.63 -14.41 10.43
C LYS A 259 -16.66 -13.92 9.34
N LEU A 260 -15.44 -14.45 9.31
CA LEU A 260 -14.47 -14.12 8.28
C LEU A 260 -14.94 -14.51 6.88
N THR A 261 -15.59 -15.67 6.71
CA THR A 261 -16.20 -16.05 5.42
C THR A 261 -17.30 -15.07 4.98
N GLN A 262 -18.14 -14.61 5.91
CA GLN A 262 -19.18 -13.61 5.59
C GLN A 262 -18.54 -12.28 5.14
N VAL A 263 -17.46 -11.87 5.79
CA VAL A 263 -16.69 -10.68 5.38
C VAL A 263 -16.14 -10.85 3.96
N ALA A 264 -15.61 -12.03 3.62
CA ALA A 264 -15.07 -12.31 2.28
C ALA A 264 -16.12 -12.17 1.18
N GLU A 265 -17.33 -12.69 1.43
CA GLU A 265 -18.46 -12.60 0.51
C GLU A 265 -18.84 -11.14 0.24
N VAL A 266 -18.88 -10.30 1.28
CA VAL A 266 -19.12 -8.86 1.13
C VAL A 266 -17.95 -8.14 0.44
N PHE A 267 -16.73 -8.55 0.72
CA PHE A 267 -15.52 -7.86 0.25
C PHE A 267 -15.22 -8.10 -1.23
N CYS A 268 -15.32 -9.36 -1.69
CA CYS A 268 -14.92 -9.75 -3.04
C CYS A 268 -15.93 -10.67 -3.76
N GLY A 269 -17.06 -11.01 -3.13
CA GLY A 269 -18.04 -11.94 -3.69
C GLY A 269 -17.62 -13.40 -3.64
N ASP A 270 -16.49 -13.71 -3.01
CA ASP A 270 -15.97 -15.07 -2.87
C ASP A 270 -16.69 -15.78 -1.71
N LYS A 271 -17.18 -16.99 -1.98
CA LYS A 271 -17.82 -17.86 -0.97
C LYS A 271 -16.80 -18.51 -0.02
N SER A 272 -15.51 -18.31 -0.29
CA SER A 272 -14.39 -18.83 0.49
C SER A 272 -14.40 -20.35 0.55
N ASP A 273 -14.66 -21.02 -0.58
CA ASP A 273 -14.82 -22.48 -0.65
C ASP A 273 -13.63 -23.22 0.00
N ILE A 274 -12.40 -22.74 -0.22
CA ILE A 274 -11.18 -23.31 0.38
C ILE A 274 -11.20 -23.21 1.92
N LEU A 275 -11.64 -22.08 2.49
CA LEU A 275 -11.71 -21.92 3.94
C LEU A 275 -12.86 -22.75 4.52
N GLN A 276 -14.00 -22.80 3.82
CA GLN A 276 -15.15 -23.62 4.20
C GLN A 276 -14.81 -25.12 4.21
N ASP A 277 -14.12 -25.62 3.19
CA ASP A 277 -13.69 -27.01 3.13
C ASP A 277 -12.60 -27.32 4.14
N PHE A 278 -11.70 -26.37 4.41
CA PHE A 278 -10.75 -26.49 5.51
C PHE A 278 -11.47 -26.60 6.86
N ILE A 279 -12.44 -25.73 7.14
CA ILE A 279 -13.26 -25.75 8.36
C ILE A 279 -13.96 -27.10 8.52
N LYS A 280 -14.61 -27.60 7.46
CA LYS A 280 -15.30 -28.90 7.47
C LYS A 280 -14.31 -30.03 7.77
N THR A 281 -13.20 -30.08 7.06
CA THR A 281 -12.19 -31.14 7.21
C THR A 281 -11.64 -31.18 8.64
N GLN A 282 -11.26 -30.01 9.19
CA GLN A 282 -10.75 -29.91 10.54
C GLN A 282 -11.81 -30.24 11.60
N SER A 283 -13.07 -29.88 11.37
CA SER A 283 -14.18 -30.23 12.25
C SER A 283 -14.43 -31.72 12.32
N VAL A 284 -14.41 -32.42 11.18
CA VAL A 284 -14.56 -33.89 11.14
C VAL A 284 -13.40 -34.57 11.87
N LEU A 285 -12.17 -34.12 11.63
CA LEU A 285 -10.98 -34.67 12.26
C LEU A 285 -11.00 -34.47 13.79
N TYR A 286 -11.33 -33.26 14.23
CA TYR A 286 -11.44 -32.90 15.64
C TYR A 286 -12.50 -33.75 16.36
N ILE A 287 -13.71 -33.87 15.78
CA ILE A 287 -14.80 -34.67 16.35
C ILE A 287 -14.39 -36.14 16.48
N LYS A 288 -13.75 -36.71 15.45
CA LYS A 288 -13.27 -38.10 15.47
C LYS A 288 -12.24 -38.34 16.57
N ASN A 289 -11.25 -37.47 16.70
CA ASN A 289 -10.21 -37.57 17.72
C ASN A 289 -10.78 -37.36 19.13
N TYR A 290 -11.69 -36.40 19.29
CA TYR A 290 -12.39 -36.14 20.55
C TYR A 290 -13.19 -37.36 21.02
N HIS A 291 -14.01 -37.95 20.14
CA HIS A 291 -14.78 -39.15 20.49
C HIS A 291 -13.88 -40.34 20.81
N ARG A 292 -12.79 -40.54 20.06
CA ARG A 292 -11.82 -41.59 20.35
C ARG A 292 -11.21 -41.43 21.74
N GLY A 293 -10.73 -40.23 22.08
CA GLY A 293 -10.15 -39.96 23.40
C GLY A 293 -11.16 -40.19 24.54
N ARG A 294 -12.42 -39.78 24.35
CA ARG A 294 -13.50 -40.04 25.32
C ARG A 294 -13.81 -41.52 25.47
N MET A 295 -13.80 -42.29 24.38
CA MET A 295 -14.00 -43.74 24.44
C MET A 295 -12.85 -44.46 25.16
N GLU A 296 -11.61 -44.01 24.95
CA GLU A 296 -10.42 -44.53 25.64
C GLU A 296 -10.46 -44.20 27.15
N GLU A 297 -10.86 -42.98 27.51
CA GLU A 297 -11.09 -42.55 28.90
C GLU A 297 -12.19 -43.38 29.58
N LEU A 298 -13.32 -43.60 28.88
CA LEU A 298 -14.43 -44.40 29.40
C LEU A 298 -14.04 -45.88 29.58
N LYS A 299 -13.16 -46.40 28.71
CA LYS A 299 -12.58 -47.74 28.87
C LYS A 299 -11.71 -47.85 30.12
N LEU A 300 -10.89 -46.83 30.42
CA LEU A 300 -10.08 -46.76 31.65
C LEU A 300 -10.92 -46.72 32.93
N PHE A 301 -12.14 -46.16 32.89
CA PHE A 301 -13.05 -46.17 34.04
C PHE A 301 -13.84 -47.47 34.21
N LEU A 302 -13.90 -48.31 33.17
CA LEU A 302 -14.59 -49.60 33.16
C LEU A 302 -13.65 -50.78 33.48
N GLU A 303 -12.33 -50.57 33.39
CA GLU A 303 -11.27 -51.49 33.87
C GLU A 303 -10.91 -51.22 35.34
#